data_AF-A0AAD9ZRT0-F1
#
_entry.id   AF-A0AAD9ZRT0-F1
#
_cell.length_a   1.000
_cell.length_b   1.000
_cell.length_c   1.000
_cell.angle_alpha   90.00
_cell.angle_beta   90.00
_cell.angle_gamma   90.00
#
_symmetry.space_group_name_H-M   'P 1'
#
loop_
_entity.id
_entity.type
_entity.pdbx_description
1 polymer ?
#
loop_
_entity_poly.entity_id
_entity_poly.type
_entity_poly.pdbx_seq_one_letter_code
_entity_poly.pdbx_strand_id
1 'polypeptide(L)'
;MQEKELINDYTLSLQAEEDLFRSKSRIQWRKAGDRNSSNFFKAINGRRNTSKIHAITDDDGTLIEGDLPVKNEAIRHFHNILG
;
A
#
# COMPACT_ATOMS: atom_id res chain seq x y z
N MET A 1 26.82 -0.78 -27.20
CA MET A 1 25.95 -1.88 -26.70
C MET A 1 25.58 -1.65 -25.25
N GLN A 2 26.55 -1.42 -24.37
CA GLN A 2 26.32 -1.20 -22.93
C GLN A 2 25.40 -0.01 -22.58
N GLU A 3 25.52 1.13 -23.26
CA GLU A 3 24.65 2.29 -23.02
C GLU A 3 23.17 1.99 -23.27
N LYS A 4 22.86 1.20 -24.31
CA LYS A 4 21.47 0.81 -24.62
C LYS A 4 20.89 -0.12 -23.55
N GLU A 5 21.70 -1.02 -23.00
CA GLU A 5 21.27 -1.90 -21.89
C GLU A 5 21.01 -1.08 -20.63
N LEU A 6 21.91 -0.17 -20.27
CA LEU A 6 21.73 0.75 -19.13
C LEU A 6 20.45 1.59 -19.24
N ILE A 7 20.15 2.12 -20.42
CA ILE A 7 18.91 2.88 -20.66
C ILE A 7 17.68 1.99 -20.52
N ASN A 8 17.75 0.76 -21.00
CA ASN A 8 16.64 -0.19 -20.91
C ASN A 8 16.35 -0.59 -19.46
N ASP A 9 17.38 -0.94 -18.69
CA ASP A 9 17.26 -1.29 -17.27
C ASP A 9 16.75 -0.11 -16.45
N TYR A 10 17.23 1.10 -16.74
CA TYR A 10 16.72 2.32 -16.11
C TYR A 10 15.24 2.53 -16.42
N THR A 11 14.83 2.35 -17.67
CA THR A 11 13.43 2.51 -18.11
C THR A 11 12.51 1.48 -17.47
N LEU A 12 12.94 0.21 -17.39
CA LEU A 12 12.21 -0.87 -16.72
C LEU A 12 12.02 -0.59 -15.22
N SER A 13 13.10 -0.17 -14.55
CA SER A 13 13.06 0.17 -13.12
C SER A 13 12.07 1.30 -12.84
N LEU A 14 12.06 2.31 -13.70
CA LEU A 14 11.13 3.43 -13.60
C LEU A 14 9.66 3.02 -13.83
N GLN A 15 9.40 2.10 -14.76
CA GLN A 15 8.05 1.58 -15.00
C GLN A 15 7.55 0.78 -13.79
N ALA A 16 8.39 -0.08 -13.22
CA ALA A 16 8.06 -0.84 -12.02
C ALA A 16 7.74 0.08 -10.83
N GLU A 17 8.49 1.18 -10.67
CA GLU A 17 8.22 2.19 -9.65
C GLU A 17 6.86 2.88 -9.87
N GLU A 18 6.54 3.28 -11.11
CA GLU A 18 5.25 3.87 -11.45
C GLU A 18 4.06 2.95 -11.18
N ASP A 19 4.18 1.66 -11.54
CA ASP A 19 3.14 0.67 -11.32
C ASP A 19 2.92 0.40 -9.82
N LEU A 20 3.99 0.37 -9.03
CA LEU A 20 3.93 0.28 -7.57
C LEU A 20 3.15 1.46 -6.97
N PHE A 21 3.44 2.69 -7.41
CA PHE A 21 2.74 3.87 -6.93
C PHE A 21 1.29 3.92 -7.39
N ARG A 22 0.98 3.47 -8.60
CA ARG A 22 -0.40 3.37 -9.09
C ARG A 22 -1.21 2.40 -8.24
N SER A 23 -0.67 1.21 -7.97
CA SER A 23 -1.33 0.19 -7.13
C SER A 23 -1.59 0.70 -5.70
N LYS A 24 -0.60 1.38 -5.09
CA LYS A 24 -0.74 1.93 -3.73
C LYS A 24 -1.72 3.10 -3.67
N SER A 25 -1.68 4.02 -4.63
CA SER A 25 -2.49 5.24 -4.63
C SER A 25 -3.96 4.99 -5.00
N ARG A 26 -4.29 3.97 -5.81
CA ARG A 26 -5.66 3.71 -6.33
C ARG A 26 -6.27 4.87 -7.13
N ILE A 27 -5.45 5.71 -7.76
CA ILE A 27 -5.91 6.86 -8.56
C ILE A 27 -5.77 6.58 -10.07
N GLN A 28 -6.74 7.05 -10.86
CA GLN A 28 -6.67 7.00 -12.33
C GLN A 28 -5.54 7.90 -12.83
N TRP A 29 -4.64 7.33 -13.62
CA TRP A 29 -3.41 7.99 -14.05
C TRP A 29 -3.69 9.12 -15.06
N ARG A 30 -3.73 10.38 -14.60
CA ARG A 30 -3.61 11.54 -15.49
C ARG A 30 -2.13 11.87 -15.66
N LYS A 31 -1.57 11.62 -16.85
CA LYS A 31 -0.21 12.06 -17.23
C LYS A 31 -0.20 13.59 -17.32
N ALA A 32 0.24 14.27 -16.27
CA ALA A 32 0.34 15.74 -16.22
C ALA A 32 1.78 16.23 -16.51
N GLY A 33 2.51 15.54 -17.38
CA GLY A 33 3.85 15.93 -17.84
C GLY A 33 4.98 15.53 -16.88
N ASP A 34 4.90 15.90 -15.60
CA ASP A 34 5.71 15.25 -14.57
C ASP A 34 5.15 13.85 -14.30
N ARG A 35 5.96 12.92 -13.83
CA ARG A 35 5.52 11.55 -13.49
C ARG A 35 4.56 11.53 -12.30
N ASN A 36 4.06 12.71 -11.88
CA ASN A 36 3.04 12.98 -10.86
C ASN A 36 3.35 12.36 -9.49
N SER A 37 4.63 12.09 -9.21
CA SER A 37 5.12 11.37 -8.03
C SER A 37 4.67 12.02 -6.72
N SER A 38 4.78 13.36 -6.61
CA SER A 38 4.33 14.11 -5.43
C SER A 38 2.85 13.90 -5.08
N ASN A 39 1.98 13.92 -6.09
CA ASN A 39 0.55 13.70 -5.88
C ASN A 39 0.26 12.25 -5.50
N PHE A 40 1.00 11.28 -6.05
CA PHE A 40 0.91 9.89 -5.63
C PHE A 40 1.34 9.69 -4.19
N PHE A 41 2.45 10.30 -3.75
CA PHE A 41 2.89 10.22 -2.36
C PHE A 41 1.85 10.79 -1.40
N LYS A 42 1.25 11.94 -1.74
CA LYS A 42 0.16 12.53 -0.95
C LYS A 42 -1.05 11.60 -0.87
N ALA A 43 -1.46 11.02 -2.00
CA ALA A 43 -2.59 10.08 -2.05
C ALA A 43 -2.31 8.79 -1.24
N ILE A 44 -1.12 8.22 -1.38
CA ILE A 44 -0.68 7.04 -0.63
C ILE A 44 -0.69 7.33 0.87
N ASN A 45 -0.17 8.48 1.29
CA ASN A 45 -0.15 8.87 2.70
C ASN A 45 -1.56 9.12 3.25
N GLY A 46 -2.40 9.84 2.52
CA GLY A 46 -3.81 10.04 2.89
C GLY A 46 -4.54 8.71 3.07
N ARG A 47 -4.32 7.77 2.15
CA ARG A 47 -4.92 6.43 2.22
C ARG A 47 -4.36 5.59 3.36
N ARG A 48 -3.06 5.64 3.63
CA ARG A 48 -2.46 4.96 4.80
C ARG A 48 -3.06 5.48 6.11
N ASN A 49 -3.32 6.78 6.18
CA ASN A 49 -3.94 7.39 7.34
C ASN A 49 -5.40 6.92 7.54
N THR A 50 -6.18 6.83 6.47
CA THR A 50 -7.60 6.42 6.56
C THR A 50 -7.81 4.91 6.58
N SER A 51 -6.89 4.12 6.02
CA SER A 51 -6.98 2.65 5.99
C SER A 51 -6.43 2.00 7.26
N LYS A 52 -6.09 2.79 8.28
CA LYS A 52 -5.65 2.25 9.56
C LYS A 52 -6.85 1.61 10.26
N ILE A 53 -6.70 0.34 10.63
CA ILE A 53 -7.70 -0.36 11.43
C ILE A 53 -7.55 0.13 12.87
N HIS A 54 -8.56 0.83 13.37
CA HIS A 54 -8.55 1.40 14.72
C HIS A 54 -9.18 0.45 15.75
N ALA A 55 -10.14 -0.35 15.31
CA ALA A 55 -10.85 -1.32 16.13
C ALA A 55 -11.30 -2.49 15.26
N ILE A 56 -11.47 -3.65 15.88
CA ILE A 56 -12.08 -4.84 15.30
C ILE A 56 -13.03 -5.46 16.31
N THR A 57 -14.05 -6.17 15.81
CA THR A 57 -15.00 -6.89 16.65
C THR A 57 -14.68 -8.38 16.60
N ASP A 58 -14.52 -9.00 17.76
CA ASP A 58 -14.31 -10.46 17.88
C ASP A 58 -15.62 -11.24 17.63
N ASP A 59 -15.52 -12.55 17.49
CA ASP A 59 -16.62 -13.49 17.28
C ASP A 59 -17.67 -13.44 18.41
N ASP A 60 -17.25 -13.09 19.64
CA ASP A 60 -18.12 -12.88 20.80
C ASP A 60 -18.79 -11.49 20.83
N GLY A 61 -18.58 -10.67 19.81
CA GLY A 61 -19.16 -9.32 19.70
C GLY A 61 -18.45 -8.25 20.54
N THR A 62 -17.30 -8.57 21.12
CA THR A 62 -16.50 -7.62 21.90
C THR A 62 -15.69 -6.69 20.98
N LEU A 63 -15.78 -5.38 21.21
CA LEU A 63 -14.99 -4.39 20.50
C LEU A 63 -13.57 -4.33 21.07
N ILE A 64 -12.57 -4.60 20.23
CA ILE A 64 -11.16 -4.53 20.57
C ILE A 64 -10.58 -3.28 19.91
N GLU A 65 -10.12 -2.35 20.75
CA GLU A 65 -9.55 -1.07 20.33
C GLU A 65 -8.07 -0.98 20.69
N GLY A 66 -7.31 -0.22 19.89
CA GLY A 66 -5.90 0.05 20.13
C GLY A 66 -4.95 -0.78 19.28
N ASP A 67 -3.78 -0.22 19.01
CA ASP A 67 -2.87 -0.71 17.96
C ASP A 67 -2.33 -2.13 18.24
N LEU A 68 -1.95 -2.42 19.49
CA LEU A 68 -1.42 -3.73 19.89
C LEU A 68 -2.53 -4.79 20.07
N PRO A 69 -3.64 -4.51 20.77
CA PRO A 69 -4.76 -5.45 20.89
C PRO A 69 -5.32 -5.87 19.53
N VAL A 70 -5.58 -4.91 18.63
CA VAL A 70 -6.09 -5.18 17.27
C VAL A 70 -5.13 -6.06 16.48
N LYS A 71 -3.81 -5.83 16.59
CA LYS A 71 -2.80 -6.67 15.93
C LYS A 71 -2.81 -8.10 16.46
N ASN A 72 -2.80 -8.27 17.78
CA ASN A 72 -2.77 -9.59 18.41
C ASN A 72 -4.02 -10.39 18.06
N GLU A 73 -5.17 -9.73 18.08
CA GLU A 73 -6.44 -10.36 17.74
C GLU A 73 -6.51 -10.75 16.27
N ALA A 74 -6.07 -9.88 15.35
CA ALA A 74 -5.97 -10.24 13.94
C ALA A 74 -5.06 -11.47 13.72
N ILE A 75 -3.91 -11.52 14.41
CA ILE A 75 -3.00 -12.68 14.36
C ILE A 75 -3.71 -13.93 14.90
N ARG A 76 -4.36 -13.85 16.07
CA ARG A 76 -5.10 -14.96 16.70
C ARG A 76 -6.15 -15.51 15.74
N HIS A 77 -6.99 -14.65 15.17
CA HIS A 77 -8.06 -15.03 14.26
C HIS A 77 -7.54 -15.74 13.00
N PHE A 78 -6.54 -15.16 12.32
CA PHE A 78 -5.99 -15.79 11.12
C PHE A 78 -5.14 -17.03 11.42
N HIS A 79 -4.47 -17.09 12.58
CA HIS A 79 -3.83 -18.32 13.04
C HIS A 79 -4.89 -19.41 13.20
N ASN A 80 -6.00 -19.16 13.91
CA ASN A 80 -7.05 -20.15 14.11
C ASN A 80 -7.71 -20.66 12.81
N ILE A 81 -7.79 -19.83 11.77
CA ILE A 81 -8.43 -20.21 10.49
C ILE A 81 -7.43 -20.88 9.53
N LEU A 82 -6.15 -20.48 9.55
CA LEU A 82 -5.14 -20.92 8.58
C LEU A 82 -4.11 -21.90 9.16
N GLY A 83 -4.10 -22.16 10.47
CA GLY A 83 -3.16 -23.04 11.17
C GLY A 83 -3.38 -23.10 12.67
#